data_AF-A0A6J7HD65-F1
#
_entry.id   AF-A0A6J7HD65-F1
#
_cell.length_a   1.000
_cell.length_b   1.000
_cell.length_c   1.000
_cell.angle_alpha   90.00
_cell.angle_beta   90.00
_cell.angle_gamma   90.00
#
_symmetry.space_group_name_H-M   'P 1'
#
loop_
_entity.id
_entity.type
_entity.pdbx_description
1 polymer ?
#
loop_
_entity_poly.entity_id
_entity_poly.type
_entity_poly.pdbx_seq_one_letter_code
_entity_poly.pdbx_strand_id
1 'polypeptide(L)'
;MRFREWIKKTTAGRLLWRIFIGLIGGGVTAAGAVALIGPGPGVLIVLAGLGILATEFAWAGEAILHTKRIATKAADRTGLPQWAHYFIISAAAIVSIIFLLIYYSN
;
A
#
# COMPACT_ATOMS: atom_id res chain seq x y z
N MET A 1 -24.41 7.25 -22.55
CA MET A 1 -24.12 8.33 -21.58
C MET A 1 -22.60 8.43 -21.37
N ARG A 2 -21.89 9.26 -22.16
CA ARG A 2 -20.42 9.40 -22.12
C ARG A 2 -19.99 10.66 -21.35
N PHE A 3 -20.22 10.67 -20.03
CA PHE A 3 -19.83 11.77 -19.14
C PHE A 3 -18.32 11.81 -18.84
N ARG A 4 -17.59 10.74 -19.20
CA ARG A 4 -16.17 10.51 -18.87
C ARG A 4 -15.18 11.34 -19.70
N GLU A 5 -15.60 11.89 -20.83
CA GLU A 5 -14.72 12.61 -21.76
C GLU A 5 -14.54 14.09 -21.37
N TRP A 6 -15.51 14.69 -20.66
CA TRP A 6 -15.56 16.15 -20.46
C TRP A 6 -14.65 16.66 -19.33
N ILE A 7 -14.30 15.80 -18.36
CA ILE A 7 -13.50 16.20 -17.19
C ILE A 7 -11.98 16.21 -17.49
N LYS A 8 -11.54 15.69 -18.64
CA LYS A 8 -10.11 15.59 -19.00
C LYS A 8 -9.55 16.82 -19.74
N LYS A 9 -10.16 18.01 -19.65
CA LYS A 9 -9.71 19.18 -20.44
C LYS A 9 -8.72 20.14 -19.75
N THR A 10 -8.45 20.03 -18.45
CA THR A 10 -7.60 21.01 -17.75
C THR A 10 -6.51 20.35 -16.90
N THR A 11 -5.26 20.78 -17.12
CA THR A 11 -4.07 20.38 -16.34
C THR A 11 -4.28 20.62 -14.83
N ALA A 12 -5.05 21.66 -14.47
CA ALA A 12 -5.37 22.01 -13.09
C ALA A 12 -6.18 20.93 -12.36
N GLY A 13 -7.19 20.32 -13.00
CA GLY A 13 -8.00 19.26 -12.37
C GLY A 13 -7.21 17.98 -12.13
N ARG A 14 -6.32 17.63 -13.07
CA ARG A 14 -5.41 16.50 -12.92
C ARG A 14 -4.37 16.73 -11.82
N LEU A 15 -3.88 17.96 -11.70
CA LEU A 15 -2.94 18.36 -10.65
C LEU A 15 -3.60 18.31 -9.27
N LEU A 16 -4.81 18.87 -9.14
CA LEU A 16 -5.60 18.81 -7.91
C LEU A 16 -5.85 17.35 -7.47
N TRP A 17 -6.23 16.49 -8.41
CA TRP A 17 -6.43 15.07 -8.14
C TRP A 17 -5.15 14.35 -7.70
N ARG A 18 -4.01 14.62 -8.36
CA ARG A 18 -2.69 14.11 -7.95
C ARG A 18 -2.28 14.58 -6.56
N ILE A 19 -2.53 15.85 -6.22
CA ILE A 19 -2.22 16.42 -4.90
C ILE A 19 -3.12 15.77 -3.84
N PHE A 20 -4.41 15.63 -4.11
CA PHE A 20 -5.36 14.99 -3.20
C PHE A 20 -4.96 13.55 -2.88
N ILE A 21 -4.68 12.74 -3.90
CA ILE A 21 -4.21 11.36 -3.70
C ILE A 21 -2.82 11.32 -3.06
N GLY A 22 -1.93 12.27 -3.41
CA GLY A 22 -0.62 12.40 -2.78
C GLY A 22 -0.70 12.69 -1.28
N LEU A 23 -1.63 13.56 -0.86
CA LEU A 23 -1.87 13.86 0.55
C LEU A 23 -2.46 12.68 1.30
N ILE A 24 -3.46 12.00 0.72
CA ILE A 24 -4.08 10.83 1.35
C ILE A 24 -3.08 9.68 1.46
N GLY A 25 -2.50 9.27 0.34
CA GLY A 25 -1.54 8.16 0.32
C GLY A 25 -0.28 8.48 1.12
N GLY A 26 0.22 9.71 1.05
CA GLY A 26 1.36 10.18 1.85
C GLY A 26 1.04 10.21 3.34
N GLY A 27 -0.14 10.70 3.72
CA GLY A 27 -0.61 10.72 5.11
C GLY A 27 -0.76 9.31 5.70
N VAL A 28 -1.39 8.39 4.96
CA VAL A 28 -1.51 6.99 5.37
C VAL A 28 -0.13 6.33 5.51
N THR A 29 0.77 6.58 4.56
CA THR A 29 2.14 6.05 4.61
C THR A 29 2.90 6.57 5.83
N ALA A 30 2.79 7.87 6.13
CA ALA A 30 3.42 8.49 7.29
C ALA A 30 2.84 7.95 8.61
N ALA A 31 1.52 7.81 8.70
CA ALA A 31 0.86 7.20 9.86
C ALA A 31 1.32 5.76 10.07
N GLY A 32 1.46 4.97 9.00
CA GLY A 32 2.01 3.63 9.05
C GLY A 32 3.47 3.59 9.51
N ALA A 33 4.29 4.55 9.08
CA ALA A 33 5.67 4.69 9.51
C ALA A 33 5.78 5.05 11.00
N VAL A 34 4.86 5.85 11.54
CA VAL A 34 4.77 6.10 12.99
C VAL A 34 4.29 4.84 13.72
N ALA A 35 3.32 4.13 13.16
CA ALA A 35 2.81 2.87 13.70
C ALA A 35 3.84 1.72 13.67
N LEU A 36 4.96 1.88 12.96
CA LEU A 36 6.12 0.97 13.03
C LEU A 36 6.92 1.12 14.33
N ILE A 37 6.86 2.29 14.97
CA ILE A 37 7.51 2.54 16.27
C ILE A 37 6.69 1.91 17.41
N GLY A 38 5.37 1.93 17.29
CA GLY A 38 4.45 1.32 18.25
C GLY A 38 4.16 -0.16 17.97
N PRO A 39 3.61 -0.91 18.95
CA PRO A 39 3.12 -2.27 18.73
C PRO A 39 1.81 -2.20 17.92
N GLY A 40 1.92 -2.00 16.61
CA GLY A 40 0.79 -1.96 15.68
C GLY A 40 1.19 -2.49 14.30
N PRO A 41 0.23 -2.79 13.41
CA PRO A 41 0.49 -3.31 12.08
C PRO A 41 1.01 -2.20 11.12
N GLY A 42 2.08 -1.49 11.50
CA GLY A 42 2.61 -0.36 10.75
C GLY A 42 3.01 -0.71 9.31
N VAL A 43 3.59 -1.90 9.10
CA VAL A 43 3.95 -2.40 7.76
C VAL A 43 2.73 -2.50 6.84
N LEU A 44 1.59 -3.02 7.34
CA LEU A 44 0.37 -3.14 6.53
C LEU A 44 -0.16 -1.76 6.14
N ILE A 45 -0.12 -0.80 7.07
CA ILE A 45 -0.58 0.57 6.86
C ILE A 45 0.31 1.29 5.83
N VAL A 46 1.65 1.12 5.93
CA VAL A 46 2.60 1.66 4.95
C VAL A 46 2.33 1.10 3.56
N LEU A 47 2.11 -0.21 3.44
CA LEU A 47 1.81 -0.84 2.16
C LEU A 47 0.48 -0.36 1.56
N ALA A 48 -0.54 -0.16 2.39
CA ALA A 48 -1.81 0.42 1.96
C ALA A 48 -1.62 1.85 1.43
N GLY A 49 -0.87 2.70 2.16
CA GLY A 49 -0.57 4.07 1.74
C GLY A 49 0.21 4.13 0.43
N LEU A 50 1.24 3.30 0.27
CA LEU A 50 1.99 3.15 -0.98
C LEU A 50 1.11 2.67 -2.14
N GLY A 51 0.15 1.77 -1.88
CA GLY A 51 -0.83 1.32 -2.86
C GLY A 51 -1.72 2.46 -3.38
N ILE A 52 -2.13 3.37 -2.49
CA ILE A 52 -2.88 4.59 -2.86
C ILE A 52 -2.00 5.52 -3.69
N LEU A 53 -0.74 5.75 -3.30
CA LEU A 53 0.20 6.56 -4.08
C LEU A 53 0.43 5.97 -5.48
N ALA A 54 0.49 4.65 -5.62
CA ALA A 54 0.73 3.97 -6.89
C ALA A 54 -0.36 4.19 -7.94
N THR A 55 -1.58 4.61 -7.56
CA THR A 55 -2.66 4.84 -8.54
C THR A 55 -2.42 6.07 -9.42
N GLU A 56 -1.72 7.08 -8.91
CA GLU A 56 -1.44 8.34 -9.62
C GLU A 56 0.05 8.59 -9.85
N PHE A 57 0.91 7.94 -9.06
CA PHE A 57 2.35 8.15 -9.10
C PHE A 57 3.08 6.88 -9.55
N ALA A 58 3.54 6.89 -10.80
CA ALA A 58 4.28 5.77 -11.39
C ALA A 58 5.51 5.34 -10.57
N TRP A 59 6.18 6.30 -9.90
CA TRP A 59 7.36 6.02 -9.08
C TRP A 59 7.06 5.07 -7.89
N ALA A 60 5.86 5.14 -7.32
CA ALA A 60 5.45 4.25 -6.23
C ALA A 60 5.25 2.81 -6.73
N GLY A 61 4.68 2.65 -7.92
CA GLY A 61 4.59 1.35 -8.59
C GLY A 61 5.97 0.78 -8.97
N GLU A 62 6.86 1.64 -9.46
CA GLU A 62 8.24 1.27 -9.82
C GLU A 62 9.02 0.77 -8.59
N ALA A 63 8.86 1.43 -7.44
CA ALA A 63 9.49 1.03 -6.18
C ALA A 63 9.03 -0.37 -5.75
N ILE A 64 7.73 -0.66 -5.80
CA ILE A 64 7.19 -1.99 -5.47
C ILE A 64 7.73 -3.06 -6.42
N LEU A 65 7.80 -2.76 -7.73
CA LEU A 65 8.36 -3.69 -8.72
C LEU A 65 9.84 -3.95 -8.49
N HIS A 66 10.59 -2.93 -8.07
CA HIS A 66 12.00 -3.07 -7.71
C HIS A 66 12.17 -3.99 -6.50
N THR A 67 11.41 -3.75 -5.43
CA THR A 67 11.39 -4.62 -4.24
C THR A 67 10.99 -6.05 -4.59
N LYS A 68 9.98 -6.23 -5.45
CA LYS A 68 9.55 -7.56 -5.92
C LYS A 68 10.69 -8.26 -6.65
N ARG A 69 11.40 -7.59 -7.57
CA ARG A 69 12.54 -8.18 -8.29
C ARG A 69 13.66 -8.60 -7.34
N ILE A 70 13.96 -7.81 -6.33
CA ILE A 70 14.97 -8.14 -5.31
C ILE A 70 14.49 -9.36 -4.50
N ALA A 71 13.24 -9.36 -4.06
CA ALA A 71 12.66 -10.44 -3.28
C ALA A 71 12.60 -11.75 -4.07
N THR A 72 12.20 -11.73 -5.34
CA THR A 72 12.19 -12.95 -6.19
C THR A 72 13.61 -13.45 -6.44
N LYS A 73 14.56 -12.54 -6.70
CA LYS A 73 15.96 -12.91 -6.91
C LYS A 73 16.61 -13.51 -5.66
N ALA A 74 16.20 -13.05 -4.47
CA ALA A 74 16.60 -13.64 -3.20
C ALA A 74 15.89 -15.00 -2.98
N ALA A 75 14.58 -15.07 -3.22
CA ALA A 75 13.77 -16.27 -3.07
C ALA A 75 14.27 -17.42 -3.95
N ASP A 76 14.61 -17.13 -5.21
CA ASP A 76 15.18 -18.08 -6.18
C ASP A 76 16.52 -18.66 -5.70
N ARG A 77 17.32 -17.88 -4.96
CA ARG A 77 18.58 -18.35 -4.37
C ARG A 77 18.39 -19.18 -3.11
N THR A 78 17.28 -18.97 -2.39
CA THR A 78 16.99 -19.65 -1.12
C THR A 78 16.08 -20.87 -1.24
N GLY A 79 15.42 -21.09 -2.39
CA GLY A 79 14.59 -22.29 -2.60
C GLY A 79 13.43 -22.42 -1.61
N LEU A 80 12.76 -21.31 -1.26
CA LEU A 80 11.72 -21.31 -0.23
C LEU A 80 10.45 -22.04 -0.69
N PRO A 81 9.92 -23.00 0.10
CA PRO A 81 8.74 -23.77 -0.27
C PRO A 81 7.46 -22.92 -0.22
N GLN A 82 6.57 -23.08 -1.20
CA GLN A 82 5.30 -22.35 -1.36
C GLN A 82 4.37 -22.38 -0.14
N TRP A 83 4.52 -23.38 0.75
CA TRP A 83 3.75 -23.50 1.99
C TRP A 83 4.01 -22.36 2.99
N ALA A 84 5.21 -21.79 3.01
CA ALA A 84 5.54 -20.65 3.87
C ALA A 84 4.73 -19.39 3.53
N HIS A 85 4.35 -19.24 2.25
CA HIS A 85 3.53 -18.12 1.78
C HIS A 85 2.12 -18.16 2.41
N TYR A 86 1.53 -19.35 2.54
CA TYR A 86 0.21 -19.53 3.14
C TYR A 86 0.19 -19.22 4.64
N PHE A 87 1.27 -19.51 5.35
CA PHE A 87 1.41 -19.15 6.77
C PHE A 87 1.50 -17.63 6.98
N ILE A 88 2.17 -16.92 6.07
CA ILE A 88 2.28 -15.46 6.15
C ILE A 88 0.95 -14.79 5.84
N ILE A 89 0.21 -15.28 4.83
CA ILE A 89 -1.13 -14.77 4.49
C ILE A 89 -2.11 -14.99 5.65
N SER A 90 -2.12 -16.18 6.26
CA SER A 90 -3.04 -16.48 7.37
C SER A 90 -2.72 -15.65 8.61
N ALA A 91 -1.44 -15.50 8.97
CA ALA A 91 -1.02 -14.65 10.08
C ALA A 91 -1.41 -13.18 9.83
N ALA A 92 -1.21 -12.67 8.61
CA ALA A 92 -1.60 -11.31 8.23
C ALA A 92 -3.12 -11.09 8.33
N ALA A 93 -3.93 -12.08 7.93
CA ALA A 93 -5.39 -12.01 8.03
C ALA A 93 -5.85 -11.95 9.50
N ILE A 94 -5.24 -12.75 10.38
CA ILE A 94 -5.56 -12.76 11.82
C ILE A 94 -5.20 -11.42 12.46
N VAL A 95 -4.02 -10.87 12.15
CA VAL A 95 -3.58 -9.56 12.64
C VAL A 95 -4.52 -8.45 12.17
N SER A 96 -5.00 -8.52 10.93
CA SER A 96 -5.98 -7.57 10.37
C SER A 96 -7.31 -7.58 11.16
N ILE A 97 -7.80 -8.77 11.50
CA ILE A 97 -9.04 -8.94 12.29
C ILE A 97 -8.87 -8.41 13.72
N ILE A 98 -7.75 -8.72 14.37
CA ILE A 98 -7.46 -8.26 15.74
C ILE A 98 -7.38 -6.73 15.80
N PHE A 99 -6.77 -6.11 14.80
CA PHE A 99 -6.65 -4.66 14.75
C PHE A 99 -8.00 -3.96 14.54
N LEU A 100 -8.86 -4.51 13.67
CA LEU A 100 -10.23 -4.03 13.47
C LEU A 100 -11.05 -4.07 14.77
N LEU A 101 -10.87 -5.12 15.58
CA LEU A 101 -11.53 -5.24 16.88
C LEU A 101 -11.04 -4.19 17.88
N ILE A 102 -9.73 -3.90 17.92
CA ILE A 102 -9.16 -2.89 18.83
C ILE A 102 -9.63 -1.48 18.44
N TYR A 103 -9.70 -1.17 17.15
CA TYR A 103 -10.11 0.15 16.68
C TYR A 103 -11.61 0.42 16.87
N TYR A 104 -12.46 -0.61 16.77
CA TYR A 104 -13.91 -0.47 16.97
C TYR A 104 -14.30 -0.55 18.46
N SER A 105 -13.46 -1.13 19.31
CA SER A 105 -13.70 -1.26 20.75
C SER A 105 -13.32 -0.01 21.57
N ASN A 106 -12.87 1.07 20.92
CA ASN A 106 -12.45 2.33 21.54
C ASN A 106 -13.31 3.48 21.03
#